data_AF-A0A833G5A0-F1
#
_entry.id   AF-A0A833G5A0-F1
#
_cell.length_a   1.000
_cell.length_b   1.000
_cell.length_c   1.000
_cell.angle_alpha   90.00
_cell.angle_beta   90.00
_cell.angle_gamma   90.00
#
_symmetry.space_group_name_H-M   'P 1'
#
loop_
_entity.id
_entity.type
_entity.pdbx_description
1 polymer ?
#
loop_
_entity_poly.entity_id
_entity_poly.type
_entity_poly.pdbx_seq_one_letter_code
_entity_poly.pdbx_strand_id
1 'polypeptide(L)'
;AVLLRRRIDKGLLGGMAEVPGTPWSSHSEALAGLSQAPLEAAWRAVPGTVVHVFTHFRLELNVYCAHVGPMEQPPAGCWWTSSDSLAGEALPSVMKKVIEAALPGATRRRSGRAA
;
A
#
# COMPACT_ATOMS: atom_id res chain seq x y z
N ALA A 1 10.11 -6.82 -3.42
CA ALA A 1 9.57 -6.52 -2.09
C ALA A 1 8.60 -5.35 -2.20
N VAL A 2 7.72 -5.16 -1.20
CA VAL A 2 6.77 -4.05 -1.10
C VAL A 2 7.05 -3.30 0.21
N LEU A 3 7.01 -1.97 0.18
CA LEU A 3 7.18 -1.14 1.38
C LEU A 3 5.86 -1.05 2.12
N LEU A 4 5.85 -1.43 3.39
CA LEU A 4 4.71 -1.35 4.28
C LEU A 4 5.04 -0.54 5.53
N ARG A 5 4.01 -0.03 6.19
CA ARG A 5 4.06 0.51 7.55
C ARG A 5 2.86 0.03 8.36
N ARG A 6 2.92 0.22 9.68
CA ARG A 6 1.77 -0.01 10.55
C ARG A 6 0.95 1.26 10.62
N ARG A 7 -0.33 1.17 10.29
CA ARG A 7 -1.26 2.28 10.45
C ARG A 7 -1.41 2.61 11.93
N ILE A 8 -1.51 3.88 12.29
CA ILE A 8 -1.78 4.32 13.67
C ILE A 8 -2.97 3.54 14.25
N ASP A 9 -2.91 3.19 15.54
CA ASP A 9 -3.93 2.31 16.15
C ASP A 9 -5.33 2.92 16.19
N LYS A 10 -5.46 4.24 16.01
CA LYS A 10 -6.75 4.94 16.02
C LYS A 10 -7.33 5.10 14.62
N GLY A 11 -8.64 4.92 14.51
CA GLY A 11 -9.41 5.15 13.29
C GLY A 11 -9.59 3.91 12.42
N LEU A 12 -9.98 4.12 11.17
CA LEU A 12 -10.30 3.04 10.25
C LEU A 12 -9.07 2.16 9.97
N LEU A 13 -9.20 0.85 10.20
CA LEU A 13 -8.14 -0.17 10.01
C LEU A 13 -6.88 0.09 10.88
N GLY A 14 -7.06 0.70 12.05
CA GLY A 14 -5.94 1.02 12.95
C GLY A 14 -5.14 -0.22 13.37
N GLY A 15 -3.82 -0.08 13.41
CA GLY A 15 -2.89 -1.13 13.81
C GLY A 15 -2.62 -2.19 12.74
N MET A 16 -3.28 -2.12 11.59
CA MET A 16 -3.04 -3.03 10.46
C MET A 16 -1.87 -2.56 9.59
N ALA A 17 -1.33 -3.47 8.78
CA ALA A 17 -0.32 -3.12 7.80
C ALA A 17 -0.96 -2.31 6.64
N GLU A 18 -0.24 -1.33 6.13
CA GLU A 18 -0.65 -0.53 4.98
C GLU A 18 0.54 -0.16 4.09
N VAL A 19 0.26 0.11 2.82
CA VAL A 19 1.24 0.85 1.99
C VAL A 19 1.26 2.31 2.47
N PRO A 20 2.43 2.97 2.51
CA PRO A 20 2.50 4.38 2.86
C PRO A 20 1.61 5.23 1.95
N GLY A 21 0.87 6.15 2.56
CA GLY A 21 -0.03 7.05 1.86
C GLY A 21 -0.48 8.22 2.73
N THR A 22 -1.33 9.05 2.15
CA THR A 22 -1.88 10.25 2.80
C THR A 22 -2.97 9.88 3.82
N PRO A 23 -3.30 10.78 4.76
CA PRO A 23 -4.51 10.65 5.56
C PRO A 23 -5.75 10.44 4.69
N TRP A 24 -6.68 9.63 5.18
CA TRP A 24 -7.98 9.45 4.52
C TRP A 24 -8.91 10.57 4.95
N SER A 25 -9.44 11.31 4.00
CA SER A 25 -10.33 12.45 4.22
C SER A 25 -11.64 12.25 3.48
N SER A 26 -12.74 12.75 4.04
CA SER A 26 -14.03 12.87 3.37
C SER A 26 -14.08 14.04 2.39
N HIS A 27 -13.14 14.98 2.50
CA HIS A 27 -13.03 16.12 1.61
C HIS A 27 -12.12 15.76 0.45
N SER A 28 -12.57 16.01 -0.77
CA SER A 28 -11.79 15.86 -2.00
C SER A 28 -10.70 16.91 -2.17
N GLU A 29 -10.31 17.60 -1.09
CA GLU A 29 -9.23 18.59 -1.15
C GLU A 29 -7.99 17.94 -1.76
N ALA A 30 -7.40 18.69 -2.69
CA ALA A 30 -6.42 18.22 -3.63
C ALA A 30 -5.44 17.26 -2.99
N LEU A 31 -5.34 16.06 -3.57
CA LEU A 31 -4.39 15.02 -3.24
C LEU A 31 -3.08 15.69 -2.80
N ALA A 32 -2.64 15.46 -1.56
CA ALA A 32 -1.31 15.90 -1.12
C ALA A 32 -0.19 15.37 -2.06
N GLY A 33 -0.55 14.52 -3.01
CA GLY A 33 0.25 14.18 -4.18
C GLY A 33 1.47 13.41 -3.72
N LEU A 34 2.59 13.68 -4.36
CA LEU A 34 3.85 13.05 -4.02
C LEU A 34 4.61 13.77 -2.90
N SER A 35 4.07 14.87 -2.33
CA SER A 35 4.73 15.58 -1.22
C SER A 35 4.82 14.76 0.06
N GLN A 36 3.95 13.76 0.23
CA GLN A 36 3.97 12.80 1.33
C GLN A 36 4.52 11.43 0.91
N ALA A 37 5.19 11.35 -0.26
CA ALA A 37 5.84 10.11 -0.66
C ALA A 37 6.89 9.74 0.40
N PRO A 38 7.00 8.44 0.76
CA PRO A 38 7.91 8.00 1.82
C PRO A 38 9.40 8.14 1.45
N LEU A 39 9.70 8.40 0.18
CA LEU A 39 11.03 8.50 -0.38
C LEU A 39 11.01 9.26 -1.71
N GLU A 40 12.15 9.85 -2.06
CA GLU A 40 12.38 10.44 -3.38
C GLU A 40 12.62 9.33 -4.42
N ALA A 41 11.70 9.20 -5.37
CA ALA A 41 11.82 8.25 -6.47
C ALA A 41 11.00 8.68 -7.69
N ALA A 42 11.18 7.95 -8.80
CA ALA A 42 10.41 8.13 -10.03
C ALA A 42 9.00 7.52 -9.89
N TRP A 43 8.14 8.16 -9.08
CA TRP A 43 6.75 7.77 -8.89
C TRP A 43 5.93 7.93 -10.17
N ARG A 44 5.10 6.91 -10.45
CA ARG A 44 4.17 6.90 -11.58
C ARG A 44 2.77 6.61 -11.08
N ALA A 45 1.78 7.29 -11.66
CA ALA A 45 0.39 6.97 -11.41
C ALA A 45 0.08 5.59 -11.99
N VAL A 46 -0.51 4.73 -11.17
CA VAL A 46 -1.10 3.48 -11.62
C VAL A 46 -2.43 3.81 -12.31
N PRO A 47 -2.70 3.29 -13.52
CA PRO A 47 -3.95 3.56 -14.21
C PRO A 47 -5.18 3.09 -13.41
N GLY A 48 -6.16 3.99 -13.29
CA GLY A 48 -7.44 3.72 -12.63
C GLY A 48 -7.45 4.04 -11.13
N THR A 49 -8.66 4.00 -10.57
CA THR A 49 -8.90 4.29 -9.16
C THR A 49 -9.25 3.00 -8.43
N VAL A 50 -8.58 2.74 -7.31
CA VAL A 50 -8.96 1.63 -6.43
C VAL A 50 -10.16 2.05 -5.62
N VAL A 51 -11.27 1.31 -5.77
CA VAL A 51 -12.51 1.56 -5.04
C VAL A 51 -12.77 0.44 -4.03
N HIS A 52 -13.04 0.84 -2.79
CA HIS A 52 -13.43 -0.07 -1.72
C HIS A 52 -14.68 0.45 -1.01
N VAL A 53 -15.71 -0.39 -0.92
CA VAL A 53 -16.97 -0.06 -0.26
C VAL A 53 -16.93 -0.61 1.15
N PHE A 54 -16.94 0.28 2.14
CA PHE A 54 -17.28 -0.04 3.51
C PHE A 54 -18.80 0.07 3.68
N THR A 55 -19.34 -0.44 4.79
CA THR A 55 -20.79 -0.43 5.04
C THR A 55 -21.41 0.96 5.01
N HIS A 56 -20.68 2.00 5.41
CA HIS A 56 -21.21 3.37 5.54
C HIS A 56 -20.69 4.35 4.48
N PHE A 57 -19.62 4.01 3.76
CA PHE A 57 -19.01 4.92 2.80
C PHE A 57 -18.17 4.15 1.79
N ARG A 58 -17.81 4.84 0.70
CA ARG A 58 -16.95 4.34 -0.36
C ARG A 58 -15.64 5.09 -0.32
N LEU A 59 -14.53 4.35 -0.27
CA LEU A 59 -13.17 4.89 -0.36
C LEU A 59 -12.66 4.76 -1.79
N GLU A 60 -12.17 5.86 -2.33
CA GLU A 60 -11.47 5.92 -3.61
C GLU A 60 -10.01 6.27 -3.37
N LEU A 61 -9.10 5.55 -4.02
CA LEU A 61 -7.66 5.76 -3.88
C LEU A 61 -7.01 5.85 -5.27
N ASN A 62 -6.26 6.92 -5.49
CA ASN A 62 -5.29 6.99 -6.58
C ASN A 62 -3.98 6.35 -6.11
N VAL A 63 -3.49 5.39 -6.87
CA VAL A 63 -2.30 4.62 -6.49
C VAL A 63 -1.11 5.13 -7.29
N TYR A 64 0.01 5.34 -6.60
CA TYR A 64 1.29 5.66 -7.21
C TYR A 64 2.27 4.55 -6.86
N CYS A 65 3.12 4.18 -7.82
CA CYS A 65 4.17 3.19 -7.61
C CYS A 65 5.52 3.72 -8.11
N ALA A 66 6.58 3.29 -7.43
CA ALA A 66 7.96 3.53 -7.85
C ALA A 66 8.76 2.25 -7.62
N HIS A 67 9.66 1.94 -8.55
CA HIS A 67 10.68 0.92 -8.35
C HIS A 67 11.95 1.61 -7.89
N VAL A 68 12.51 1.14 -6.77
CA VAL A 68 13.76 1.63 -6.22
C VAL A 68 14.81 0.53 -6.27
N GLY A 69 16.08 0.92 -6.34
CA GLY A 69 17.19 -0.02 -6.21
C GLY A 69 17.27 -0.63 -4.81
N PRO A 70 18.24 -1.53 -4.58
CA PRO A 70 18.53 -2.06 -3.25
C PRO A 70 18.71 -0.92 -2.25
N MET A 71 18.09 -1.07 -1.08
CA MET A 71 18.13 -0.09 -0.01
C MET A 71 18.43 -0.81 1.29
N GLU A 72 19.46 -0.36 2.00
CA GLU A 72 19.95 -1.03 3.21
C GLU A 72 18.97 -0.89 4.37
N GLN A 73 18.26 0.25 4.48
CA GLN A 73 17.28 0.51 5.53
C GLN A 73 16.00 1.15 4.96
N PRO A 74 14.80 0.65 5.34
CA PRO A 74 13.55 1.28 4.95
C PRO A 74 13.40 2.68 5.60
N PRO A 75 12.54 3.56 5.05
CA PRO A 75 12.12 4.78 5.73
C PRO A 75 11.59 4.51 7.15
N ALA A 76 11.69 5.50 8.03
CA ALA A 76 11.29 5.37 9.43
C ALA A 76 9.85 4.84 9.58
N GLY A 77 9.66 3.87 10.47
CA GLY A 77 8.35 3.25 10.73
C GLY A 77 7.86 2.31 9.62
N CYS A 78 8.67 2.04 8.60
CA CYS A 78 8.36 1.15 7.50
C CYS A 78 9.21 -0.12 7.52
N TRP A 79 8.77 -1.15 6.81
CA TRP A 79 9.53 -2.36 6.53
C TRP A 79 9.30 -2.84 5.10
N TRP A 80 10.28 -3.54 4.55
CA TRP A 80 10.15 -4.22 3.27
C TRP A 80 9.63 -5.64 3.50
N THR A 81 8.58 -6.02 2.79
CA THR A 81 8.07 -7.39 2.80
C THR A 81 8.24 -8.04 1.42
N SER A 82 8.69 -9.30 1.39
CA SER A 82 8.85 -10.02 0.13
C SER A 82 7.48 -10.33 -0.48
N SER A 83 7.40 -10.59 -1.79
CA SER A 83 6.15 -11.02 -2.40
C SER A 83 5.62 -12.33 -1.82
N ASP A 84 6.51 -13.21 -1.33
CA ASP A 84 6.10 -14.50 -0.78
C ASP A 84 5.60 -14.38 0.67
N SER A 85 6.11 -13.39 1.41
CA SER A 85 5.67 -13.07 2.77
C SER A 85 4.43 -12.17 2.80
N LEU A 86 4.18 -11.42 1.73
CA LEU A 86 3.11 -10.42 1.64
C LEU A 86 1.72 -10.99 1.93
N ALA A 87 1.47 -12.23 1.53
CA ALA A 87 0.18 -12.89 1.78
C ALA A 87 -0.06 -13.23 3.27
N GLY A 88 0.99 -13.28 4.08
CA GLY A 88 0.93 -13.51 5.53
C GLY A 88 0.83 -12.23 6.37
N GLU A 89 1.07 -11.07 5.75
CA GLU A 89 0.93 -9.78 6.43
C GLU A 89 -0.54 -9.51 6.82
N ALA A 90 -0.73 -8.77 7.91
CA ALA A 90 -2.04 -8.32 8.37
C ALA A 90 -2.59 -7.18 7.50
N LEU A 91 -2.64 -7.39 6.18
CA LEU A 91 -3.12 -6.45 5.19
C LEU A 91 -4.64 -6.54 5.04
N PRO A 92 -5.38 -5.45 5.24
CA PRO A 92 -6.80 -5.41 4.96
C PRO A 92 -7.05 -5.51 3.45
N SER A 93 -8.27 -5.93 3.08
CA SER A 93 -8.64 -6.19 1.68
C SER A 93 -8.47 -4.98 0.76
N VAL A 94 -8.69 -3.76 1.26
CA VAL A 94 -8.41 -2.53 0.50
C VAL A 94 -6.92 -2.38 0.15
N MET A 95 -6.00 -2.69 1.09
CA MET A 95 -4.56 -2.59 0.83
C MET A 95 -4.09 -3.68 -0.14
N LYS A 96 -4.69 -4.88 -0.06
CA LYS A 96 -4.45 -5.93 -1.06
C LYS A 96 -4.84 -5.46 -2.47
N LYS A 97 -5.99 -4.79 -2.62
CA LYS A 97 -6.40 -4.20 -3.91
C LYS A 97 -5.42 -3.14 -4.40
N VAL A 98 -4.92 -2.28 -3.51
CA VAL A 98 -3.91 -1.27 -3.85
C VAL A 98 -2.63 -1.90 -4.38
N ILE A 99 -2.14 -2.94 -3.70
CA ILE A 99 -0.92 -3.62 -4.12
C ILE A 99 -1.14 -4.37 -5.45
N GLU A 100 -2.27 -5.05 -5.63
CA GLU A 100 -2.58 -5.74 -6.89
C GLU A 100 -2.74 -4.78 -8.07
N ALA A 101 -3.22 -3.55 -7.85
CA ALA A 101 -3.29 -2.53 -8.89
C ALA A 101 -1.89 -2.12 -9.37
N ALA A 102 -0.94 -1.95 -8.44
CA ALA A 102 0.43 -1.56 -8.75
C ALA A 102 1.33 -2.73 -9.20
N LEU A 103 1.09 -3.93 -8.66
CA LEU A 103 1.88 -5.13 -8.86
C LEU A 103 0.95 -6.37 -8.90
N PRO A 104 0.36 -6.68 -10.07
CA PRO A 104 -0.58 -7.78 -10.20
C PRO A 104 0.01 -9.13 -9.78
N GLY A 105 -0.75 -9.89 -8.99
CA GLY A 105 -0.41 -11.21 -8.48
C GLY A 105 0.43 -11.22 -7.19
N ALA A 106 0.85 -10.07 -6.68
CA ALA A 106 1.75 -9.98 -5.52
C ALA A 106 1.13 -10.49 -4.21
N THR A 107 -0.18 -10.39 -4.03
CA THR A 107 -0.88 -10.80 -2.80
C THR A 107 -1.40 -12.23 -2.84
N ARG A 108 -1.27 -12.91 -3.99
CA ARG A 108 -1.66 -14.32 -4.13
C ARG A 108 -0.65 -15.18 -3.40
N ARG A 109 -1.11 -16.11 -2.56
CA ARG A 109 -0.26 -17.18 -2.04
C ARG A 109 0.28 -17.99 -3.23
N ARG A 110 1.57 -17.91 -3.50
CA ARG A 110 2.23 -18.90 -4.35
C ARG A 110 2.22 -20.22 -3.60
N SER A 111 1.42 -21.18 -4.07
CA SER A 111 1.56 -22.58 -3.69
C SER A 111 3.00 -22.99 -4.01
N GLY A 112 3.73 -23.39 -2.98
CA GLY A 112 5.17 -23.58 -3.04
C GLY A 112 5.58 -24.60 -4.11
N ARG A 113 6.70 -24.33 -4.77
CA ARG A 113 7.57 -25.38 -5.29
C ARG A 113 8.79 -25.39 -4.37
N ALA A 114 8.69 -26.14 -3.28
CA ALA A 114 9.87 -26.66 -2.62
C ALA A 114 10.50 -27.65 -3.60
N ALA A 115 11.74 -27.38 -3.99
CA ALA A 115 12.62 -28.36 -4.62
C ALA A 115 13.38 -29.09 -3.50
#